data_AF-A0A8T2U3V0-F1
#
_entry.id   AF-A0A8T2U3V0-F1
#
_cell.length_a   1.000
_cell.length_b   1.000
_cell.length_c   1.000
_cell.angle_alpha   90.00
_cell.angle_beta   90.00
_cell.angle_gamma   90.00
#
_symmetry.space_group_name_H-M   'P 1'
#
loop_
_entity.id
_entity.type
_entity.pdbx_description
1 polymer ?
#
loop_
_entity_poly.entity_id
_entity_poly.type
_entity_poly.pdbx_seq_one_letter_code
_entity_poly.pdbx_strand_id
1 'polypeptide(L)'
;MDLLDCLDTTWSSAVVYLDDKKKKYLKRPYGRVDRRRLKAKMMEGCINNGVKFHQAKVLNVIHEDDHSLVVCSDGLTIKSNVVLDATGFSRCLVEYEKPYNPGYQMAYGFVAEVDEHPFDIDKMVFMDWRDSHLHEDSVLKSNNDKLPTFLYAMPFSSNRIFLEETSLVARPGVPFEEIQKRMVQRLKYLDINVKSIEEVEKCVIPMGGPLPVMPQRVVGIGGTAAMVHPSTGYMVARTLAAAPIVASAIVERLGSNQSDPMSLSARVWKDLWPIERKRQREFFCFGMDVLLSLDLHGTRRFFDAFFDLEPYQWHGFLSSRLYLPELLIFGLSLFGNASNTARLEIMAKGTPPLVRMIRNLSSMRN
;
A
#
# COMPACT_ATOMS: atom_id res chain seq x y z
N MET A 1 -0.97 17.34 12.08
CA MET A 1 -0.32 16.38 12.99
C MET A 1 1.18 16.51 12.78
N ASP A 2 1.91 17.00 13.78
CA ASP A 2 3.38 16.97 13.74
C ASP A 2 3.83 15.53 14.02
N LEU A 3 4.37 14.86 13.01
CA LEU A 3 4.75 13.44 13.06
C LEU A 3 6.25 13.23 12.75
N LEU A 4 7.03 14.31 12.68
CA LEU A 4 8.47 14.20 12.37
C LEU A 4 9.22 13.46 13.48
N ASP A 5 8.77 13.61 14.73
CA ASP A 5 9.26 12.87 15.89
C ASP A 5 8.95 11.37 15.84
N CYS A 6 8.07 10.93 14.94
CA CYS A 6 7.75 9.51 14.73
C CYS A 6 8.67 8.80 13.74
N LEU A 7 9.68 9.49 13.18
CA LEU A 7 10.70 8.88 12.35
C LEU A 7 11.84 8.34 13.23
N ASP A 8 12.28 7.09 12.99
CA ASP A 8 13.43 6.49 13.69
C ASP A 8 14.75 6.69 12.93
N THR A 9 14.70 6.68 11.59
CA THR A 9 15.88 6.88 10.74
C THR A 9 15.48 7.58 9.44
N THR A 10 16.36 8.46 8.97
CA THR A 10 16.18 9.18 7.71
C THR A 10 17.43 9.10 6.85
N TRP A 11 17.24 8.87 5.56
CA TRP A 11 18.27 8.92 4.54
C TRP A 11 18.06 10.15 3.66
N SER A 12 19.15 10.81 3.27
CA SER A 12 19.10 12.05 2.48
C SER A 12 18.65 11.80 1.03
N SER A 13 18.87 10.58 0.54
CA SER A 13 18.57 10.15 -0.82
C SER A 13 18.25 8.66 -0.86
N ALA A 14 17.78 8.21 -2.03
CA ALA A 14 17.60 6.80 -2.30
C ALA A 14 18.24 6.38 -3.62
N VAL A 15 18.56 5.10 -3.74
CA VAL A 15 19.08 4.48 -4.96
C VAL A 15 18.13 3.39 -5.44
N VAL A 16 18.02 3.27 -6.76
CA VAL A 16 17.31 2.20 -7.44
C VAL A 16 18.30 1.47 -8.34
N TYR A 17 18.41 0.16 -8.20
CA TYR A 17 19.14 -0.69 -9.14
C TYR A 17 18.13 -1.35 -10.06
N LEU A 18 18.18 -1.03 -11.35
CA LEU A 18 17.32 -1.64 -12.35
C LEU A 18 17.91 -2.98 -12.80
N ASP A 19 19.22 -3.00 -13.03
CA ASP A 19 20.01 -4.20 -13.31
C ASP A 19 21.47 -3.96 -12.88
N ASP A 20 22.38 -4.90 -13.16
CA ASP A 20 23.79 -4.81 -12.74
C ASP A 20 24.55 -3.67 -13.40
N LYS A 21 24.03 -3.12 -14.51
CA LYS A 21 24.65 -2.05 -15.29
C LYS A 21 24.00 -0.70 -15.05
N LYS A 22 22.73 -0.67 -14.65
CA LYS A 22 21.92 0.54 -14.56
C LYS A 22 21.38 0.77 -13.15
N LYS A 23 21.78 1.89 -12.56
CA LYS A 23 21.21 2.44 -11.32
C LYS A 23 20.75 3.88 -11.51
N LYS A 24 19.79 4.30 -10.70
CA LYS A 24 19.28 5.68 -10.62
C LYS A 24 19.42 6.21 -9.21
N TYR A 25 19.80 7.48 -9.10
CA TYR A 25 19.85 8.20 -7.83
C TYR A 25 18.65 9.11 -7.71
N LEU A 26 17.87 8.91 -6.65
CA LEU A 26 16.73 9.74 -6.31
C LEU A 26 17.20 10.73 -5.25
N LYS A 27 17.37 12.01 -5.62
CA LYS A 27 17.66 13.11 -4.69
C LYS A 27 16.44 13.45 -3.83
N ARG A 28 15.99 12.47 -3.05
CA ARG A 28 14.74 12.54 -2.28
C ARG A 28 14.96 11.87 -0.92
N PRO A 29 14.67 12.57 0.18
CA PRO A 29 14.81 11.98 1.49
C PRO A 29 13.80 10.85 1.68
N TYR A 30 14.22 9.81 2.39
CA TYR A 30 13.38 8.72 2.84
C TYR A 30 13.44 8.65 4.35
N GLY A 31 12.30 8.38 4.99
CA GLY A 31 12.20 8.21 6.42
C GLY A 31 11.51 6.90 6.75
N ARG A 32 12.10 6.12 7.65
CA ARG A 32 11.44 4.99 8.27
C ARG A 32 10.63 5.50 9.45
N VAL A 33 9.41 4.97 9.58
CA VAL A 33 8.46 5.35 10.62
C VAL A 33 8.58 4.36 11.77
N ASP A 34 8.81 4.86 12.98
CA ASP A 34 8.65 4.08 14.21
C ASP A 34 7.17 3.81 14.42
N ARG A 35 6.74 2.59 14.05
CA ARG A 35 5.35 2.14 14.15
C ARG A 35 4.83 2.19 15.58
N ARG A 36 5.69 1.92 16.58
CA ARG A 36 5.31 1.90 17.99
C ARG A 36 5.11 3.33 18.49
N ARG A 37 6.03 4.23 18.19
CA ARG A 37 5.93 5.65 18.56
C ARG A 37 4.76 6.33 17.86
N LEU A 38 4.56 6.09 16.57
CA LEU A 38 3.40 6.61 15.85
C LEU A 38 2.09 6.14 16.49
N LYS A 39 1.96 4.83 16.78
CA LYS A 39 0.78 4.28 17.44
C LYS A 39 0.58 4.89 18.83
N ALA A 40 1.63 4.96 19.64
CA ALA A 40 1.58 5.52 20.99
C ALA A 40 1.10 6.98 20.96
N LYS A 41 1.67 7.81 20.09
CA LYS A 41 1.29 9.22 19.91
C LYS A 41 -0.18 9.38 19.52
N MET A 42 -0.67 8.55 18.60
CA MET A 42 -2.08 8.55 18.19
C MET A 42 -3.00 8.13 19.35
N MET A 43 -2.63 7.08 20.10
CA MET A 43 -3.39 6.62 21.26
C MET A 43 -3.42 7.65 22.39
N GLU A 44 -2.30 8.30 22.68
CA GLU A 44 -2.21 9.38 23.66
C GLU A 44 -3.10 10.56 23.26
N GLY A 45 -3.08 10.95 21.98
CA GLY A 45 -3.99 11.95 21.44
C GLY A 45 -5.47 11.58 21.66
N CYS A 46 -5.83 10.32 21.44
CA CYS A 46 -7.18 9.82 21.72
C CYS A 46 -7.54 9.90 23.22
N ILE A 47 -6.64 9.44 24.11
CA ILE A 47 -6.86 9.46 25.57
C ILE A 47 -7.05 10.90 26.07
N ASN A 48 -6.19 11.83 25.64
CA ASN A 48 -6.25 13.24 26.03
C ASN A 48 -7.54 13.93 25.57
N ASN A 49 -8.23 13.38 24.57
CA ASN A 49 -9.53 13.85 24.08
C ASN A 49 -10.71 12.98 24.54
N GLY A 50 -10.52 12.16 25.59
CA GLY A 50 -11.60 11.42 26.25
C GLY A 50 -12.04 10.13 25.57
N VAL A 51 -11.29 9.62 24.58
CA VAL A 51 -11.59 8.33 23.96
C VAL A 51 -11.39 7.21 24.98
N LYS A 52 -12.40 6.35 25.13
CA LYS A 52 -12.34 5.14 25.95
C LYS A 52 -11.91 3.95 25.12
N PHE A 53 -10.92 3.21 25.61
CA PHE A 53 -10.47 1.97 24.99
C PHE A 53 -11.07 0.77 25.72
N HIS A 54 -11.53 -0.21 24.95
CA HIS A 54 -12.04 -1.48 25.47
C HIS A 54 -11.35 -2.63 24.72
N GLN A 55 -10.72 -3.53 25.48
CA GLN A 55 -9.92 -4.62 24.92
C GLN A 55 -10.77 -5.88 24.77
N ALA A 56 -11.47 -6.00 23.64
CA ALA A 56 -12.19 -7.21 23.26
C ALA A 56 -12.20 -7.36 21.73
N LYS A 57 -12.44 -8.58 21.24
CA LYS A 57 -12.67 -8.81 19.80
C LYS A 57 -14.13 -8.49 19.49
N VAL A 58 -14.37 -7.63 18.51
CA VAL A 58 -15.72 -7.45 17.95
C VAL A 58 -16.08 -8.68 17.12
N LEU A 59 -17.19 -9.31 17.46
CA LEU A 59 -17.69 -10.52 16.78
C LEU A 59 -18.70 -10.18 15.69
N ASN A 60 -19.60 -9.23 15.96
CA ASN A 60 -20.64 -8.82 15.04
C ASN A 60 -21.14 -7.40 15.36
N VAL A 61 -21.85 -6.80 14.40
CA VAL A 61 -22.63 -5.58 14.60
C VAL A 61 -24.07 -5.87 14.22
N ILE A 62 -24.99 -5.63 15.14
CA ILE A 62 -26.44 -5.76 14.91
C ILE A 62 -27.02 -4.35 14.75
N HIS A 63 -27.88 -4.16 13.75
CA HIS A 63 -28.49 -2.87 13.47
C HIS A 63 -29.94 -2.85 13.93
N GLU A 64 -30.24 -1.91 14.82
CA GLU A 64 -31.59 -1.49 15.19
C GLU A 64 -31.95 -0.21 14.42
N ASP A 65 -33.21 0.23 14.54
CA ASP A 65 -33.73 1.40 13.83
C ASP A 65 -32.92 2.68 14.15
N ASP A 66 -32.67 2.98 15.42
CA ASP A 66 -32.02 4.22 15.89
C ASP A 66 -30.52 4.04 16.25
N HIS A 67 -30.02 2.81 16.32
CA HIS A 67 -28.64 2.54 16.77
C HIS A 67 -28.08 1.20 16.28
N SER A 68 -26.80 0.99 16.53
CA SER A 68 -26.11 -0.29 16.30
C SER A 68 -25.59 -0.85 17.61
N LEU A 69 -25.64 -2.16 17.75
CA LEU A 69 -25.12 -2.93 18.88
C LEU A 69 -23.86 -3.66 18.44
N VAL A 70 -22.71 -3.29 19.02
CA VAL A 70 -21.43 -3.95 18.78
C VAL A 70 -21.28 -5.08 19.79
N VAL A 71 -21.26 -6.32 19.30
CA VAL A 71 -21.16 -7.52 20.14
C VAL A 71 -19.70 -7.92 20.29
N CYS A 72 -19.22 -7.95 21.54
CA CYS A 72 -17.83 -8.25 21.88
C CYS A 72 -17.67 -9.70 22.39
N SER A 73 -16.45 -10.23 22.25
CA SER A 73 -16.10 -11.60 22.61
C SER A 73 -16.15 -11.91 24.12
N ASP A 74 -16.16 -10.87 24.97
CA ASP A 74 -16.27 -10.97 26.42
C ASP A 74 -17.74 -10.91 26.91
N GLY A 75 -18.71 -10.89 25.98
CA GLY A 75 -20.14 -10.84 26.28
C GLY A 75 -20.69 -9.42 26.43
N LEU A 76 -19.84 -8.38 26.36
CA LEU A 76 -20.32 -7.00 26.38
C LEU A 76 -20.98 -6.64 25.04
N THR A 77 -22.07 -5.88 25.11
CA THR A 77 -22.71 -5.28 23.94
C THR A 77 -22.68 -3.75 24.09
N ILE A 78 -22.07 -3.07 23.11
CA ILE A 78 -21.91 -1.61 23.13
C ILE A 78 -22.90 -0.97 22.17
N LYS A 79 -23.82 -0.14 22.69
CA LYS A 79 -24.72 0.69 21.88
C LYS A 79 -23.93 1.86 21.25
N SER A 80 -24.14 2.09 19.96
CA SER A 80 -23.45 3.12 19.18
C SER A 80 -24.36 3.73 18.13
N ASN A 81 -24.23 5.03 17.85
CA ASN A 81 -24.94 5.67 16.73
C ASN A 81 -24.26 5.37 15.39
N VAL A 82 -22.94 5.19 15.41
CA VAL A 82 -22.09 4.96 14.24
C VAL A 82 -21.01 3.95 14.60
N VAL A 83 -20.76 3.00 13.70
CA VAL A 83 -19.67 2.04 13.84
C VAL A 83 -18.65 2.27 12.73
N LEU A 84 -17.40 2.49 13.11
CA LEU A 84 -16.27 2.55 12.18
C LEU A 84 -15.50 1.23 12.22
N ASP A 85 -15.44 0.52 11.10
CA ASP A 85 -14.59 -0.67 10.95
C ASP A 85 -13.19 -0.25 10.53
N ALA A 86 -12.23 -0.36 11.46
CA ALA A 86 -10.80 -0.11 11.24
C ALA A 86 -9.97 -1.41 11.31
N THR A 87 -10.57 -2.59 11.09
CA THR A 87 -9.94 -3.91 11.25
C THR A 87 -8.94 -4.30 10.16
N GLY A 88 -8.55 -3.34 9.30
CA GLY A 88 -7.59 -3.56 8.23
C GLY A 88 -8.14 -4.51 7.15
N PHE A 89 -7.49 -5.66 6.96
CA PHE A 89 -7.83 -6.62 5.90
C PHE A 89 -8.81 -7.72 6.34
N SER A 90 -9.34 -7.63 7.57
CA SER A 90 -10.23 -8.67 8.12
C SER A 90 -11.57 -8.76 7.38
N ARG A 91 -12.06 -7.64 6.82
CA ARG A 91 -13.27 -7.56 5.98
C ARG A 91 -14.49 -8.26 6.61
N CYS A 92 -14.64 -8.13 7.93
CA CYS A 92 -15.61 -8.89 8.70
C CYS A 92 -16.88 -8.13 9.10
N LEU A 93 -16.86 -6.79 9.11
CA LEU A 93 -18.01 -5.98 9.54
C LEU A 93 -18.63 -5.15 8.40
N VAL A 94 -17.94 -5.07 7.26
CA VAL A 94 -18.36 -4.29 6.08
C VAL A 94 -18.72 -5.26 4.94
N GLU A 95 -19.81 -4.97 4.25
CA GLU A 95 -20.33 -5.79 3.16
C GLU A 95 -19.68 -5.48 1.80
N TYR A 96 -19.57 -6.52 0.97
CA TYR A 96 -19.05 -6.45 -0.40
C TYR A 96 -19.90 -7.32 -1.33
N GLU A 97 -20.26 -6.82 -2.52
CA GLU A 97 -21.03 -7.57 -3.53
C GLU A 97 -20.18 -8.36 -4.53
N LYS A 98 -18.90 -8.02 -4.65
CA LYS A 98 -18.02 -8.59 -5.66
C LYS A 98 -17.06 -9.61 -5.05
N PRO A 99 -16.71 -10.70 -5.78
CA PRO A 99 -15.71 -11.65 -5.35
C PRO A 99 -14.39 -10.97 -5.00
N TYR A 100 -13.74 -11.48 -3.95
CA TYR A 100 -12.46 -10.95 -3.52
C TYR A 100 -11.32 -11.57 -4.33
N ASN A 101 -10.76 -10.78 -5.24
CA ASN A 101 -9.61 -11.20 -6.06
C ASN A 101 -8.62 -10.04 -6.25
N PRO A 102 -7.99 -9.53 -5.18
CA PRO A 102 -7.01 -8.47 -5.29
C PRO A 102 -5.70 -8.97 -5.93
N GLY A 103 -4.79 -8.05 -6.27
CA GLY A 103 -3.38 -8.43 -6.36
C GLY A 103 -2.79 -8.56 -4.96
N TYR A 104 -1.61 -9.15 -4.83
CA TYR A 104 -0.91 -9.25 -3.54
C TYR A 104 0.52 -8.78 -3.71
N GLN A 105 0.92 -7.82 -2.87
CA GLN A 105 2.32 -7.53 -2.59
C GLN A 105 2.75 -8.40 -1.42
N MET A 106 3.86 -9.11 -1.59
CA MET A 106 4.35 -10.09 -0.62
C MET A 106 5.78 -9.71 -0.28
N ALA A 107 6.11 -9.62 1.00
CA ALA A 107 7.46 -9.27 1.42
C ALA A 107 7.93 -10.06 2.63
N TYR A 108 9.19 -10.46 2.61
CA TYR A 108 9.88 -11.03 3.77
C TYR A 108 11.11 -10.18 4.06
N GLY A 109 11.16 -9.64 5.27
CA GLY A 109 12.26 -8.80 5.70
C GLY A 109 12.62 -9.00 7.15
N PHE A 110 13.72 -8.38 7.54
CA PHE A 110 14.19 -8.40 8.92
C PHE A 110 15.15 -7.24 9.20
N VAL A 111 15.22 -6.85 10.47
CA VAL A 111 16.32 -6.06 11.02
C VAL A 111 17.36 -7.02 11.57
N ALA A 112 18.62 -6.85 11.19
CA ALA A 112 19.70 -7.72 11.66
C ALA A 112 20.99 -6.95 11.97
N GLU A 113 21.75 -7.52 12.89
CA GLU A 113 23.17 -7.30 13.00
C GLU A 113 23.90 -8.25 12.04
N VAL A 114 24.84 -7.70 11.26
CA VAL A 114 25.63 -8.39 10.25
C VAL A 114 27.12 -8.16 10.50
N ASP A 115 28.00 -8.93 9.87
CA ASP A 115 29.44 -8.61 9.89
C ASP A 115 29.70 -7.24 9.24
N GLU A 116 29.26 -7.10 7.99
CA GLU A 116 29.26 -5.87 7.21
C GLU A 116 28.22 -5.95 6.09
N HIS A 117 27.97 -4.85 5.39
CA HIS A 117 27.13 -4.83 4.20
C HIS A 117 27.65 -3.84 3.15
N PRO A 118 27.36 -4.06 1.85
CA PRO A 118 27.92 -3.24 0.77
C PRO A 118 27.15 -1.92 0.51
N PHE A 119 26.12 -1.62 1.31
CA PHE A 119 25.24 -0.48 1.08
C PHE A 119 25.73 0.81 1.76
N ASP A 120 25.55 1.94 1.07
CA ASP A 120 25.83 3.29 1.58
C ASP A 120 24.94 3.63 2.79
N ILE A 121 25.54 4.03 3.92
CA ILE A 121 24.78 4.34 5.15
C ILE A 121 23.90 5.59 5.02
N ASP A 122 24.30 6.54 4.15
CA ASP A 122 23.58 7.81 3.94
C ASP A 122 22.41 7.69 2.95
N LYS A 123 22.16 6.50 2.38
CA LYS A 123 21.14 6.24 1.35
C LYS A 123 20.30 5.02 1.67
N MET A 124 19.03 5.09 1.28
CA MET A 124 18.17 3.91 1.22
C MET A 124 18.29 3.25 -0.16
N VAL A 125 18.41 1.93 -0.21
CA VAL A 125 18.12 1.17 -1.44
C VAL A 125 16.61 1.02 -1.53
N PHE A 126 15.99 1.80 -2.41
CA PHE A 126 14.54 1.82 -2.56
C PHE A 126 14.04 0.65 -3.40
N MET A 127 14.73 0.28 -4.48
CA MET A 127 14.39 -0.93 -5.22
C MET A 127 15.63 -1.50 -5.87
N ASP A 128 16.03 -2.71 -5.50
CA ASP A 128 17.09 -3.45 -6.19
C ASP A 128 16.54 -4.66 -6.95
N TRP A 129 16.35 -4.45 -8.25
CA TRP A 129 15.83 -5.44 -9.19
C TRP A 129 16.90 -6.37 -9.76
N ARG A 130 18.17 -6.26 -9.35
CA ARG A 130 19.24 -7.15 -9.82
C ARG A 130 18.95 -8.59 -9.44
N ASP A 131 19.28 -9.50 -10.33
CA ASP A 131 18.99 -10.94 -10.21
C ASP A 131 20.20 -11.84 -10.46
N SER A 132 21.41 -11.28 -10.55
CA SER A 132 22.63 -12.07 -10.74
C SER A 132 22.90 -13.07 -9.62
N HIS A 133 22.39 -12.80 -8.42
CA HIS A 133 22.43 -13.72 -7.30
C HIS A 133 21.67 -15.04 -7.55
N LEU A 134 20.86 -15.13 -8.61
CA LEU A 134 20.10 -16.34 -8.97
C LEU A 134 20.74 -17.16 -10.11
N HIS A 135 21.89 -16.76 -10.66
CA HIS A 135 22.46 -17.43 -11.85
C HIS A 135 22.75 -18.92 -11.66
N GLU A 136 23.08 -19.35 -10.44
CA GLU A 136 23.39 -20.75 -10.12
C GLU A 136 22.13 -21.63 -9.96
N ASP A 137 20.95 -21.04 -9.74
CA ASP A 137 19.68 -21.75 -9.58
C ASP A 137 18.74 -21.42 -10.74
N SER A 138 18.77 -22.27 -11.77
CA SER A 138 17.99 -22.08 -13.00
C SER A 138 16.48 -22.04 -12.76
N VAL A 139 15.99 -22.74 -11.73
CA VAL A 139 14.56 -22.79 -11.39
C VAL A 139 14.15 -21.46 -10.74
N LEU A 140 14.89 -21.02 -9.71
CA LEU A 140 14.63 -19.72 -9.08
C LEU A 140 14.77 -18.57 -10.08
N LYS A 141 15.77 -18.63 -10.96
CA LYS A 141 15.96 -17.64 -12.02
C LYS A 141 14.75 -17.59 -12.96
N SER A 142 14.31 -18.73 -13.48
CA SER A 142 13.16 -18.80 -14.38
C SER A 142 11.86 -18.31 -13.72
N ASN A 143 11.68 -18.61 -12.43
CA ASN A 143 10.53 -18.11 -11.68
C ASN A 143 10.62 -16.59 -11.43
N ASN A 144 11.81 -16.08 -11.08
CA ASN A 144 12.03 -14.64 -10.90
C ASN A 144 11.83 -13.86 -12.20
N ASP A 145 12.17 -14.43 -13.34
CA ASP A 145 11.92 -13.80 -14.63
C ASP A 145 10.43 -13.58 -14.87
N LYS A 146 9.56 -14.50 -14.42
CA LYS A 146 8.09 -14.40 -14.57
C LYS A 146 7.45 -13.55 -13.48
N LEU A 147 7.84 -13.75 -12.23
CA LEU A 147 7.29 -13.10 -11.04
C LEU A 147 8.47 -12.51 -10.23
N PRO A 148 8.95 -11.32 -10.62
CA PRO A 148 10.18 -10.77 -10.05
C PRO A 148 9.99 -10.28 -8.62
N THR A 149 11.08 -10.35 -7.86
CA THR A 149 11.21 -9.66 -6.57
C THR A 149 12.34 -8.64 -6.63
N PHE A 150 12.33 -7.71 -5.68
CA PHE A 150 13.38 -6.72 -5.50
C PHE A 150 13.70 -6.58 -4.01
N LEU A 151 14.89 -6.07 -3.70
CA LEU A 151 15.32 -5.81 -2.33
C LEU A 151 15.10 -4.33 -1.94
N TYR A 152 14.50 -4.11 -0.77
CA TYR A 152 14.70 -2.90 0.03
C TYR A 152 15.89 -3.09 0.97
N ALA A 153 16.79 -2.12 1.04
CA ALA A 153 17.87 -2.11 2.04
C ALA A 153 17.94 -0.74 2.72
N MET A 154 17.89 -0.76 4.05
CA MET A 154 17.88 0.43 4.90
C MET A 154 19.00 0.29 5.95
N PRO A 155 20.22 0.72 5.62
CA PRO A 155 21.34 0.71 6.56
C PRO A 155 21.13 1.66 7.73
N PHE A 156 21.36 1.18 8.96
CA PHE A 156 21.38 2.03 10.16
C PHE A 156 22.81 2.37 10.60
N SER A 157 23.76 1.47 10.32
CA SER A 157 25.20 1.58 10.56
C SER A 157 25.91 0.51 9.73
N SER A 158 27.25 0.45 9.74
CA SER A 158 28.01 -0.53 8.93
C SER A 158 27.70 -2.00 9.22
N ASN A 159 27.17 -2.30 10.41
CA ASN A 159 26.88 -3.67 10.87
C ASN A 159 25.41 -3.88 11.28
N ARG A 160 24.52 -2.90 11.04
CA ARG A 160 23.10 -3.02 11.40
C ARG A 160 22.21 -2.49 10.29
N ILE A 161 21.31 -3.33 9.78
CA ILE A 161 20.54 -3.05 8.56
C ILE A 161 19.16 -3.69 8.59
N PHE A 162 18.19 -3.04 7.93
CA PHE A 162 16.94 -3.67 7.53
C PHE A 162 17.00 -4.09 6.06
N LEU A 163 16.62 -5.34 5.80
CA LEU A 163 16.60 -5.95 4.47
C LEU A 163 15.22 -6.56 4.24
N GLU A 164 14.62 -6.34 3.07
CA GLU A 164 13.32 -6.91 2.73
C GLU A 164 13.23 -7.27 1.24
N GLU A 165 13.08 -8.57 0.95
CA GLU A 165 12.83 -9.05 -0.40
C GLU A 165 11.32 -9.00 -0.66
N THR A 166 10.92 -8.30 -1.72
CA THR A 166 9.54 -7.92 -2.00
C THR A 166 9.11 -8.31 -3.41
N SER A 167 7.98 -8.99 -3.54
CA SER A 167 7.25 -9.11 -4.81
C SER A 167 6.28 -7.94 -4.92
N LEU A 168 6.45 -7.09 -5.93
CA LEU A 168 5.67 -5.85 -6.09
C LEU A 168 4.16 -6.09 -6.14
N VAL A 169 3.73 -6.97 -7.05
CA VAL A 169 2.34 -7.42 -7.17
C VAL A 169 2.27 -8.72 -7.95
N ALA A 170 1.53 -9.69 -7.42
CA ALA A 170 1.21 -10.94 -8.11
C ALA A 170 -0.23 -11.38 -7.81
N ARG A 171 -0.80 -12.22 -8.68
CA ARG A 171 -2.12 -12.84 -8.48
C ARG A 171 -2.11 -14.29 -8.99
N PRO A 172 -2.10 -15.30 -8.09
CA PRO A 172 -1.96 -15.21 -6.63
C PRO A 172 -0.60 -14.63 -6.20
N GLY A 173 -0.47 -14.25 -4.92
CA GLY A 173 0.79 -13.75 -4.37
C GLY A 173 1.92 -14.78 -4.46
N VAL A 174 3.16 -14.31 -4.61
CA VAL A 174 4.35 -15.18 -4.61
C VAL A 174 4.48 -15.85 -3.23
N PRO A 175 4.71 -17.18 -3.17
CA PRO A 175 4.86 -17.89 -1.90
C PRO A 175 6.03 -17.36 -1.07
N PHE A 176 5.84 -17.26 0.26
CA PHE A 176 6.89 -16.80 1.18
C PHE A 176 8.17 -17.62 1.10
N GLU A 177 8.06 -18.95 0.95
CA GLU A 177 9.22 -19.83 0.83
C GLU A 177 10.11 -19.45 -0.36
N GLU A 178 9.51 -19.05 -1.48
CA GLU A 178 10.26 -18.63 -2.66
C GLU A 178 10.95 -17.28 -2.45
N ILE A 179 10.26 -16.31 -1.83
CA ILE A 179 10.85 -15.02 -1.46
C ILE A 179 12.04 -15.22 -0.51
N GLN A 180 11.89 -16.09 0.50
CA GLN A 180 12.97 -16.40 1.44
C GLN A 180 14.17 -17.06 0.74
N LYS A 181 13.94 -18.00 -0.19
CA LYS A 181 15.02 -18.63 -0.97
C LYS A 181 15.78 -17.59 -1.80
N ARG A 182 15.09 -16.67 -2.46
CA ARG A 182 15.72 -15.57 -3.22
C ARG A 182 16.53 -14.66 -2.31
N MET A 183 15.98 -14.30 -1.14
CA MET A 183 16.70 -13.52 -0.15
C MET A 183 18.00 -14.21 0.31
N VAL A 184 17.95 -15.51 0.62
CA VAL A 184 19.16 -16.28 1.01
C VAL A 184 20.23 -16.25 -0.08
N GLN A 185 19.85 -16.48 -1.34
CA GLN A 185 20.79 -16.41 -2.47
C GLN A 185 21.38 -14.99 -2.61
N ARG A 186 20.56 -13.95 -2.43
CA ARG A 186 21.01 -12.56 -2.47
C ARG A 186 22.00 -12.23 -1.36
N LEU A 187 21.73 -12.62 -0.11
CA LEU A 187 22.62 -12.37 1.02
C LEU A 187 23.98 -13.04 0.81
N LYS A 188 23.98 -14.31 0.37
CA LYS A 188 25.20 -15.04 0.04
C LYS A 188 25.99 -14.35 -1.08
N TYR A 189 25.30 -13.92 -2.14
CA TYR A 189 25.93 -13.22 -3.27
C TYR A 189 26.55 -11.87 -2.88
N LEU A 190 25.95 -11.18 -1.92
CA LEU A 190 26.43 -9.89 -1.40
C LEU A 190 27.42 -10.03 -0.23
N ASP A 191 27.79 -11.26 0.15
CA ASP A 191 28.62 -11.59 1.31
C ASP A 191 28.10 -10.99 2.64
N ILE A 192 26.77 -10.94 2.79
CA ILE A 192 26.12 -10.43 4.01
C ILE A 192 25.93 -11.60 4.98
N ASN A 193 26.81 -11.66 5.97
CA ASN A 193 26.76 -12.67 7.04
C ASN A 193 25.94 -12.14 8.22
N VAL A 194 24.80 -12.77 8.51
CA VAL A 194 23.88 -12.38 9.58
C VAL A 194 24.33 -12.98 10.92
N LYS A 195 24.61 -12.12 11.91
CA LYS A 195 24.96 -12.53 13.28
C LYS A 195 23.72 -12.81 14.12
N SER A 196 22.77 -11.90 14.07
CA SER A 196 21.53 -11.99 14.83
C SER A 196 20.41 -11.21 14.17
N ILE A 197 19.20 -11.74 14.24
CA ILE A 197 17.98 -11.10 13.77
C ILE A 197 17.27 -10.46 14.97
N GLU A 198 17.01 -9.16 14.89
CA GLU A 198 16.33 -8.38 15.93
C GLU A 198 14.81 -8.40 15.75
N GLU A 199 14.34 -8.31 14.51
CA GLU A 199 12.92 -8.25 14.15
C GLU A 199 12.72 -8.95 12.79
N VAL A 200 11.65 -9.73 12.66
CA VAL A 200 11.22 -10.33 11.39
C VAL A 200 9.91 -9.67 10.95
N GLU A 201 9.83 -9.32 9.67
CA GLU A 201 8.65 -8.76 9.03
C GLU A 201 8.15 -9.70 7.92
N LYS A 202 6.86 -10.08 8.03
CA LYS A 202 6.14 -10.81 6.99
C LYS A 202 4.96 -9.97 6.55
N CYS A 203 4.99 -9.53 5.30
CA CYS A 203 4.00 -8.62 4.77
C CYS A 203 3.13 -9.31 3.71
N VAL A 204 1.81 -9.21 3.87
CA VAL A 204 0.81 -9.56 2.87
C VAL A 204 -0.07 -8.34 2.69
N ILE A 205 0.08 -7.62 1.58
CA ILE A 205 -0.73 -6.45 1.28
C ILE A 205 -1.66 -6.77 0.11
N PRO A 206 -2.97 -6.90 0.36
CA PRO A 206 -3.95 -6.96 -0.69
C PRO A 206 -4.00 -5.63 -1.45
N MET A 207 -3.56 -5.69 -2.69
CA MET A 207 -3.49 -4.59 -3.63
C MET A 207 -4.82 -4.49 -4.39
N GLY A 208 -5.57 -3.41 -4.16
CA GLY A 208 -6.86 -3.20 -4.81
C GLY A 208 -7.99 -4.03 -4.19
N GLY A 209 -8.72 -4.80 -5.02
CA GLY A 209 -9.94 -5.51 -4.61
C GLY A 209 -11.23 -4.70 -4.85
N PRO A 210 -12.40 -5.25 -4.50
CA PRO A 210 -13.67 -4.56 -4.67
C PRO A 210 -13.84 -3.43 -3.66
N LEU A 211 -14.54 -2.37 -4.08
CA LEU A 211 -15.07 -1.39 -3.14
C LEU A 211 -16.16 -2.06 -2.27
N PRO A 212 -16.33 -1.62 -1.01
CA PRO A 212 -17.46 -2.04 -0.20
C PRO A 212 -18.79 -1.57 -0.81
N VAL A 213 -19.88 -2.22 -0.42
CA VAL A 213 -21.24 -1.74 -0.74
C VAL A 213 -21.42 -0.36 -0.10
N MET A 214 -21.95 0.60 -0.84
CA MET A 214 -22.14 1.95 -0.33
C MET A 214 -23.47 2.50 -0.85
N PRO A 215 -24.33 3.06 0.04
CA PRO A 215 -24.14 3.17 1.49
C PRO A 215 -24.42 1.86 2.25
N GLN A 216 -23.92 1.76 3.48
CA GLN A 216 -24.26 0.73 4.47
C GLN A 216 -24.07 1.29 5.90
N ARG A 217 -24.62 0.64 6.94
CA ARG A 217 -24.62 1.15 8.33
C ARG A 217 -23.23 1.18 8.99
N VAL A 218 -22.39 0.18 8.74
CA VAL A 218 -20.98 0.17 9.19
C VAL A 218 -20.13 0.96 8.19
N VAL A 219 -19.32 1.90 8.66
CA VAL A 219 -18.41 2.65 7.78
C VAL A 219 -17.00 2.10 7.90
N GLY A 220 -16.44 1.61 6.80
CA GLY A 220 -15.06 1.17 6.76
C GLY A 220 -14.07 2.34 6.77
N ILE A 221 -12.89 2.15 7.37
CA ILE A 221 -11.74 3.05 7.24
C ILE A 221 -10.45 2.23 7.03
N GLY A 222 -9.54 2.73 6.19
CA GLY A 222 -8.32 2.01 5.84
C GLY A 222 -8.57 0.80 4.93
N GLY A 223 -8.03 -0.37 5.31
CA GLY A 223 -8.00 -1.57 4.47
C GLY A 223 -9.41 -2.06 4.07
N THR A 224 -10.34 -2.10 5.03
CA THR A 224 -11.71 -2.55 4.78
C THR A 224 -12.50 -1.57 3.91
N ALA A 225 -12.19 -0.28 3.99
CA ALA A 225 -12.73 0.71 3.06
C ALA A 225 -12.06 0.69 1.68
N ALA A 226 -11.20 -0.29 1.37
CA ALA A 226 -10.50 -0.44 0.10
C ALA A 226 -9.61 0.78 -0.25
N MET A 227 -9.00 1.40 0.77
CA MET A 227 -8.16 2.60 0.63
C MET A 227 -6.72 2.30 0.19
N VAL A 228 -6.26 1.05 0.27
CA VAL A 228 -4.93 0.65 -0.23
C VAL A 228 -4.77 1.07 -1.68
N HIS A 229 -3.64 1.72 -2.00
CA HIS A 229 -3.29 2.11 -3.35
C HIS A 229 -3.05 0.86 -4.21
N PRO A 230 -3.89 0.58 -5.22
CA PRO A 230 -3.81 -0.68 -5.99
C PRO A 230 -2.45 -0.94 -6.65
N SER A 231 -1.70 0.09 -7.07
CA SER A 231 -0.42 -0.10 -7.76
C SER A 231 0.83 -0.08 -6.86
N THR A 232 0.72 0.25 -5.56
CA THR A 232 1.89 0.46 -4.68
C THR A 232 1.76 -0.16 -3.30
N GLY A 233 0.54 -0.47 -2.85
CA GLY A 233 0.28 -0.98 -1.50
C GLY A 233 0.20 0.12 -0.43
N TYR A 234 0.46 1.38 -0.79
CA TYR A 234 0.47 2.49 0.16
C TYR A 234 -0.92 2.84 0.65
N MET A 235 -1.04 3.10 1.97
CA MET A 235 -2.33 3.40 2.60
C MET A 235 -2.22 4.45 3.71
N VAL A 236 -1.14 4.44 4.51
CA VAL A 236 -1.02 5.24 5.74
C VAL A 236 -1.32 6.72 5.51
N ALA A 237 -0.61 7.38 4.57
CA ALA A 237 -0.81 8.81 4.29
C ALA A 237 -2.25 9.12 3.84
N ARG A 238 -2.84 8.25 3.01
CA ARG A 238 -4.21 8.40 2.52
C ARG A 238 -5.23 8.26 3.64
N THR A 239 -5.05 7.29 4.53
CA THR A 239 -5.94 7.08 5.69
C THR A 239 -5.85 8.25 6.66
N LEU A 240 -4.65 8.75 6.95
CA LEU A 240 -4.46 9.94 7.80
C LEU A 240 -5.10 11.19 7.19
N ALA A 241 -5.03 11.35 5.86
CA ALA A 241 -5.69 12.46 5.16
C ALA A 241 -7.22 12.36 5.16
N ALA A 242 -7.78 11.14 5.17
CA ALA A 242 -9.23 10.92 5.19
C ALA A 242 -9.84 11.03 6.59
N ALA A 243 -9.08 10.74 7.64
CA ALA A 243 -9.55 10.78 9.03
C ALA A 243 -10.29 12.09 9.42
N PRO A 244 -9.77 13.31 9.14
CA PRO A 244 -10.49 14.55 9.48
C PRO A 244 -11.75 14.76 8.65
N ILE A 245 -11.81 14.25 7.41
CA ILE A 245 -13.01 14.32 6.55
C ILE A 245 -14.11 13.45 7.16
N VAL A 246 -13.77 12.21 7.52
CA VAL A 246 -14.68 11.27 8.17
C VAL A 246 -15.19 11.82 9.51
N ALA A 247 -14.28 12.33 10.36
CA ALA A 247 -14.64 12.91 11.65
C ALA A 247 -15.60 14.11 11.50
N SER A 248 -15.30 15.03 10.56
CA SER A 248 -16.17 16.19 10.29
C SER A 248 -17.57 15.79 9.85
N ALA A 249 -17.68 14.81 8.94
CA ALA A 249 -18.96 14.32 8.45
C ALA A 249 -19.81 13.66 9.57
N ILE A 250 -19.17 12.97 10.51
CA ILE A 250 -19.83 12.39 11.68
C ILE A 250 -20.34 13.49 12.63
N VAL A 251 -19.48 14.46 12.96
CA VAL A 251 -19.84 15.56 13.87
C VAL A 251 -20.98 16.41 13.32
N GLU A 252 -20.94 16.78 12.04
CA GLU A 252 -21.99 17.56 11.35
C GLU A 252 -23.36 16.86 11.50
N ARG A 253 -23.39 15.54 11.35
CA ARG A 253 -24.63 14.76 11.39
C ARG A 253 -25.14 14.51 12.80
N LEU A 254 -24.27 14.14 13.74
CA LEU A 254 -24.68 13.93 15.14
C LEU A 254 -25.19 15.22 15.79
N GLY A 255 -24.76 16.39 15.31
CA GLY A 255 -25.28 17.70 15.76
C GLY A 255 -26.66 18.07 15.22
N SER A 256 -27.23 17.29 14.29
CA SER A 256 -28.55 17.57 13.69
C SER A 256 -29.67 16.80 14.40
N ASN A 257 -30.79 17.46 14.73
CA ASN A 257 -31.94 16.86 15.45
C ASN A 257 -32.68 15.72 14.70
N GLN A 258 -32.24 15.31 13.50
CA GLN A 258 -32.88 14.30 12.65
C GLN A 258 -31.87 13.38 11.97
N SER A 259 -30.80 12.96 12.65
CA SER A 259 -29.82 12.05 12.04
C SER A 259 -30.29 10.59 12.10
N ASP A 260 -31.08 10.17 11.11
CA ASP A 260 -31.23 8.75 10.80
C ASP A 260 -29.84 8.10 10.65
N PRO A 261 -29.51 7.01 11.39
CA PRO A 261 -28.19 6.37 11.36
C PRO A 261 -27.73 5.96 9.95
N MET A 262 -28.66 5.57 9.07
CA MET A 262 -28.33 5.23 7.69
C MET A 262 -27.95 6.47 6.87
N SER A 263 -28.71 7.56 6.99
CA SER A 263 -28.38 8.84 6.36
C SER A 263 -27.03 9.38 6.83
N LEU A 264 -26.70 9.20 8.12
CA LEU A 264 -25.38 9.53 8.66
C LEU A 264 -24.29 8.71 7.96
N SER A 265 -24.37 7.38 8.02
CA SER A 265 -23.32 6.53 7.44
C SER A 265 -23.21 6.73 5.92
N ALA A 266 -24.33 6.97 5.23
CA ALA A 266 -24.36 7.30 3.81
C ALA A 266 -23.59 8.60 3.49
N ARG A 267 -23.73 9.64 4.32
CA ARG A 267 -22.95 10.88 4.15
C ARG A 267 -21.45 10.62 4.35
N VAL A 268 -21.08 9.87 5.39
CA VAL A 268 -19.66 9.55 5.63
C VAL A 268 -19.08 8.73 4.48
N TRP A 269 -19.80 7.74 3.97
CA TRP A 269 -19.40 6.97 2.78
C TRP A 269 -19.25 7.85 1.54
N LYS A 270 -20.17 8.81 1.34
CA LYS A 270 -20.11 9.76 0.23
C LYS A 270 -18.87 10.66 0.30
N ASP A 271 -18.52 11.15 1.49
CA ASP A 271 -17.37 12.03 1.70
C ASP A 271 -16.04 11.25 1.67
N LEU A 272 -16.04 9.97 2.06
CA LEU A 272 -14.88 9.08 1.96
C LEU A 272 -14.61 8.63 0.52
N TRP A 273 -15.66 8.30 -0.23
CA TRP A 273 -15.60 7.82 -1.62
C TRP A 273 -16.44 8.68 -2.57
N PRO A 274 -16.11 9.98 -2.72
CA PRO A 274 -16.72 10.80 -3.76
C PRO A 274 -16.34 10.27 -5.14
N ILE A 275 -17.09 10.69 -6.17
CA ILE A 275 -16.95 10.16 -7.53
C ILE A 275 -15.52 10.33 -8.07
N GLU A 276 -14.85 11.42 -7.74
CA GLU A 276 -13.47 11.73 -8.13
C GLU A 276 -12.50 10.71 -7.53
N ARG A 277 -12.71 10.27 -6.28
CA ARG A 277 -11.89 9.26 -5.61
C ARG A 277 -12.14 7.86 -6.18
N LYS A 278 -13.38 7.55 -6.57
CA LYS A 278 -13.70 6.30 -7.28
C LYS A 278 -13.02 6.24 -8.65
N ARG A 279 -13.07 7.34 -9.41
CA ARG A 279 -12.38 7.48 -10.71
C ARG A 279 -10.86 7.41 -10.57
N GLN A 280 -10.29 8.11 -9.58
CA GLN A 280 -8.87 8.04 -9.24
C GLN A 280 -8.44 6.59 -8.95
N ARG A 281 -9.21 5.88 -8.12
CA ARG A 281 -8.93 4.47 -7.79
C ARG A 281 -8.98 3.57 -9.02
N GLU A 282 -9.91 3.79 -9.94
CA GLU A 282 -9.99 3.02 -11.18
C GLU A 282 -8.71 3.13 -12.01
N PHE A 283 -8.11 4.32 -12.08
CA PHE A 283 -6.80 4.50 -12.72
C PHE A 283 -5.69 3.72 -12.02
N PHE A 284 -5.68 3.68 -10.68
CA PHE A 284 -4.71 2.87 -9.95
C PHE A 284 -4.92 1.37 -10.16
N CYS A 285 -6.17 0.91 -10.26
CA CYS A 285 -6.48 -0.48 -10.64
C CYS A 285 -5.91 -0.79 -12.03
N PHE A 286 -6.12 0.09 -13.00
CA PHE A 286 -5.49 -0.01 -14.31
C PHE A 286 -3.96 -0.14 -14.22
N GLY A 287 -3.30 0.72 -13.45
CA GLY A 287 -1.85 0.64 -13.25
C GLY A 287 -1.39 -0.69 -12.62
N MET A 288 -2.14 -1.20 -11.63
CA MET A 288 -1.89 -2.51 -11.04
C MET A 288 -2.02 -3.64 -12.06
N ASP A 289 -3.04 -3.60 -12.91
CA ASP A 289 -3.27 -4.62 -13.93
C ASP A 289 -2.18 -4.63 -15.00
N VAL A 290 -1.61 -3.46 -15.34
CA VAL A 290 -0.41 -3.38 -16.17
C VAL A 290 0.76 -4.07 -15.45
N LEU A 291 1.04 -3.70 -14.19
CA LEU A 291 2.14 -4.29 -13.43
C LEU A 291 2.03 -5.82 -13.28
N LEU A 292 0.82 -6.34 -13.07
CA LEU A 292 0.54 -7.79 -12.99
C LEU A 292 0.92 -8.57 -14.26
N SER A 293 1.06 -7.89 -15.40
CA SER A 293 1.36 -8.51 -16.69
C SER A 293 2.84 -8.41 -17.09
N LEU A 294 3.66 -7.69 -16.31
CA LEU A 294 5.06 -7.48 -16.60
C LEU A 294 5.90 -8.63 -16.06
N ASP A 295 6.85 -9.09 -16.87
CA ASP A 295 7.95 -9.94 -16.42
C ASP A 295 9.07 -9.08 -15.81
N LEU A 296 10.19 -9.67 -15.40
CA LEU A 296 11.32 -8.92 -14.85
C LEU A 296 11.81 -7.82 -15.80
N HIS A 297 11.96 -8.12 -17.08
CA HIS A 297 12.49 -7.18 -18.06
C HIS A 297 11.53 -6.00 -18.32
N GLY A 298 10.24 -6.29 -18.43
CA GLY A 298 9.19 -5.28 -18.54
C GLY A 298 9.10 -4.42 -17.29
N THR A 299 9.22 -5.03 -16.11
CA THR A 299 9.23 -4.33 -14.82
C THR A 299 10.42 -3.37 -14.72
N ARG A 300 11.63 -3.83 -15.08
CA ARG A 300 12.83 -2.96 -15.13
C ARG A 300 12.65 -1.77 -16.07
N ARG A 301 12.13 -2.01 -17.28
CA ARG A 301 11.82 -0.94 -18.25
C ARG A 301 10.77 0.04 -17.74
N PHE A 302 9.72 -0.46 -17.09
CA PHE A 302 8.68 0.36 -16.49
C PHE A 302 9.26 1.29 -15.42
N PHE A 303 10.05 0.73 -14.48
CA PHE A 303 10.65 1.52 -13.42
C PHE A 303 11.73 2.48 -13.91
N ASP A 304 12.42 2.13 -14.98
CA ASP A 304 13.32 3.05 -15.67
C ASP A 304 12.61 4.35 -16.07
N ALA A 305 11.46 4.24 -16.72
CA ALA A 305 10.64 5.39 -17.10
C ALA A 305 9.96 6.08 -15.89
N PHE A 306 9.47 5.28 -14.93
CA PHE A 306 8.75 5.78 -13.75
C PHE A 306 9.62 6.67 -12.86
N PHE A 307 10.89 6.31 -12.69
CA PHE A 307 11.81 7.10 -11.86
C PHE A 307 12.37 8.34 -12.57
N ASP A 308 12.11 8.52 -13.88
CA ASP A 308 12.38 9.75 -14.63
C ASP A 308 11.20 10.74 -14.63
N LEU A 309 10.12 10.42 -13.92
CA LEU A 309 8.98 11.33 -13.77
C LEU A 309 9.32 12.54 -12.88
N GLU A 310 8.67 13.66 -13.20
CA GLU A 310 8.78 14.89 -12.42
C GLU A 310 8.36 14.67 -10.96
N PRO A 311 9.00 15.36 -9.99
CA PRO A 311 8.69 15.20 -8.57
C PRO A 311 7.23 15.36 -8.20
N TYR A 312 6.53 16.29 -8.85
CA TYR A 312 5.11 16.50 -8.67
C TYR A 312 4.29 15.24 -9.00
N GLN A 313 4.55 14.65 -10.16
CA GLN A 313 3.82 13.49 -10.66
C GLN A 313 4.09 12.24 -9.82
N TRP A 314 5.37 11.98 -9.53
CA TRP A 314 5.78 10.84 -8.73
C TRP A 314 5.21 10.90 -7.31
N HIS A 315 5.40 12.01 -6.61
CA HIS A 315 4.89 12.17 -5.25
C HIS A 315 3.36 12.19 -5.23
N GLY A 316 2.74 12.89 -6.18
CA GLY A 316 1.30 12.95 -6.29
C GLY A 316 0.67 11.57 -6.52
N PHE A 317 1.26 10.73 -7.37
CA PHE A 317 0.80 9.36 -7.61
C PHE A 317 0.92 8.52 -6.34
N LEU A 318 2.13 8.42 -5.75
CA LEU A 318 2.39 7.61 -4.56
C LEU A 318 1.54 8.01 -3.33
N SER A 319 1.19 9.29 -3.21
CA SER A 319 0.37 9.82 -2.10
C SER A 319 -1.13 9.91 -2.40
N SER A 320 -1.58 9.41 -3.56
CA SER A 320 -2.99 9.53 -4.01
C SER A 320 -3.52 10.97 -4.03
N ARG A 321 -2.67 11.94 -4.40
CA ARG A 321 -3.05 13.35 -4.52
C ARG A 321 -3.47 13.76 -5.94
N LEU A 322 -2.99 13.05 -6.98
CA LEU A 322 -3.39 13.32 -8.36
C LEU A 322 -4.79 12.79 -8.67
N TYR A 323 -5.66 13.61 -9.22
CA TYR A 323 -6.97 13.17 -9.72
C TYR A 323 -6.91 12.78 -11.19
N LEU A 324 -8.02 12.25 -11.74
CA LEU A 324 -8.05 11.62 -13.06
C LEU A 324 -7.38 12.45 -14.18
N PRO A 325 -7.62 13.77 -14.34
CA PRO A 325 -6.94 14.54 -15.39
C PRO A 325 -5.41 14.53 -15.23
N GLU A 326 -4.92 14.69 -14.00
CA GLU A 326 -3.49 14.69 -13.70
C GLU A 326 -2.90 13.28 -13.81
N LEU A 327 -3.68 12.24 -13.52
CA LEU A 327 -3.30 10.85 -13.71
C LEU A 327 -3.17 10.49 -15.19
N LEU A 328 -4.00 11.05 -16.07
CA LEU A 328 -3.83 10.93 -17.51
C LEU A 328 -2.53 11.58 -17.97
N ILE A 329 -2.21 12.78 -17.47
CA ILE A 329 -0.92 13.45 -17.74
C ILE A 329 0.24 12.60 -17.21
N PHE A 330 0.13 12.06 -16.00
CA PHE A 330 1.10 11.11 -15.44
C PHE A 330 1.31 9.91 -16.37
N GLY A 331 0.22 9.30 -16.88
CA GLY A 331 0.30 8.17 -17.80
C GLY A 331 0.98 8.53 -19.12
N LEU A 332 0.69 9.71 -19.66
CA LEU A 332 1.33 10.23 -20.87
C LEU A 332 2.82 10.54 -20.64
N SER A 333 3.19 11.14 -19.51
CA SER A 333 4.59 11.39 -19.15
C SER A 333 5.37 10.09 -18.97
N LEU A 334 4.76 9.09 -18.32
CA LEU A 334 5.36 7.76 -18.17
C LEU A 334 5.59 7.11 -19.55
N PHE A 335 4.60 7.18 -20.44
CA PHE A 335 4.71 6.69 -21.81
C PHE A 335 5.76 7.47 -22.63
N GLY A 336 5.86 8.79 -22.41
CA GLY A 336 6.85 9.67 -23.03
C GLY A 336 8.27 9.34 -22.61
N ASN A 337 8.51 9.03 -21.34
CA ASN A 337 9.82 8.62 -20.81
C ASN A 337 10.18 7.16 -21.13
N ALA A 338 9.20 6.33 -21.49
CA ALA A 338 9.42 4.93 -21.80
C ALA A 338 10.21 4.73 -23.11
N SER A 339 11.10 3.74 -23.14
CA SER A 339 11.78 3.30 -24.37
C SER A 339 10.76 2.75 -25.39
N ASN A 340 11.12 2.67 -26.68
CA ASN A 340 10.20 2.16 -27.71
C ASN A 340 9.69 0.74 -27.41
N THR A 341 10.57 -0.13 -26.90
CA THR A 341 10.19 -1.47 -26.45
C THR A 341 9.19 -1.42 -25.29
N ALA A 342 9.43 -0.55 -24.31
CA ALA A 342 8.53 -0.36 -23.17
C ALA A 342 7.17 0.21 -23.61
N ARG A 343 7.14 1.14 -24.57
CA ARG A 343 5.90 1.68 -25.15
C ARG A 343 5.07 0.59 -25.81
N LEU A 344 5.67 -0.23 -26.67
CA LEU A 344 4.99 -1.34 -27.32
C LEU A 344 4.43 -2.34 -26.30
N GLU A 345 5.20 -2.63 -25.25
CA GLU A 345 4.76 -3.51 -24.16
C GLU A 345 3.60 -2.91 -23.34
N ILE A 346 3.70 -1.63 -22.95
CA ILE A 346 2.64 -0.90 -22.27
C ILE A 346 1.38 -0.86 -23.13
N MET A 347 1.50 -0.67 -24.45
CA MET A 347 0.36 -0.72 -25.36
C MET A 347 -0.25 -2.13 -25.41
N ALA A 348 0.57 -3.15 -25.66
CA ALA A 348 0.10 -4.53 -25.80
C ALA A 348 -0.57 -5.04 -24.52
N LYS A 349 0.09 -4.82 -23.38
CA LYS A 349 -0.36 -5.32 -22.08
C LYS A 349 -1.37 -4.40 -21.39
N GLY A 350 -1.31 -3.10 -21.67
CA GLY A 350 -2.18 -2.09 -21.06
C GLY A 350 -3.49 -1.84 -21.82
N THR A 351 -3.61 -2.22 -23.09
CA THR A 351 -4.87 -2.00 -23.85
C THR A 351 -6.07 -2.73 -23.21
N PRO A 352 -6.02 -4.02 -22.85
CA PRO A 352 -7.17 -4.67 -22.22
C PRO A 352 -7.57 -4.05 -20.86
N PRO A 353 -6.62 -3.77 -19.93
CA PRO A 353 -6.92 -3.00 -18.72
C PRO A 353 -7.48 -1.60 -18.99
N LEU A 354 -6.98 -0.89 -20.01
CA LEU A 354 -7.44 0.44 -20.37
C LEU A 354 -8.91 0.42 -20.82
N VAL A 355 -9.28 -0.54 -21.67
CA VAL A 355 -10.68 -0.72 -22.10
C VAL A 355 -11.59 -1.00 -20.89
N ARG A 356 -11.13 -1.81 -19.93
CA ARG A 356 -11.87 -2.06 -18.68
C ARG A 356 -12.02 -0.79 -17.85
N MET A 357 -10.96 -0.01 -17.67
CA MET A 357 -11.01 1.28 -16.98
C MET A 357 -12.01 2.21 -17.63
N ILE A 358 -11.96 2.41 -18.95
CA ILE A 358 -12.89 3.29 -19.68
C ILE A 358 -14.33 2.83 -19.47
N ARG A 359 -14.61 1.52 -19.58
CA ARG A 359 -15.95 0.97 -19.33
C ARG A 359 -16.44 1.25 -17.91
N ASN A 360 -15.57 1.06 -16.92
CA ASN A 360 -15.90 1.31 -15.51
C ASN A 360 -16.12 2.80 -15.23
N LEU A 361 -15.29 3.69 -15.80
CA LEU A 361 -15.47 5.13 -15.69
C LEU A 361 -16.80 5.58 -16.31
N SER A 362 -17.20 5.01 -17.45
CA SER A 362 -18.47 5.34 -18.11
C SER A 362 -19.70 4.82 -17.37
N SER A 363 -19.59 3.77 -16.56
CA SER A 363 -20.70 3.26 -15.75
C SER A 363 -20.87 4.00 -14.42
N MET A 364 -19.85 4.75 -13.98
CA MET A 364 -19.90 5.59 -12.79
C MET A 364 -20.75 6.84 -13.05
N ARG A 365 -22.01 6.81 -12.61
CA ARG A 365 -22.90 7.99 -12.60
C ARG A 365 -22.43 8.99 -11.54
N ASN A 366 -22.59 10.29 -11.82
CA ASN A 366 -22.34 11.38 -10.87
C ASN A 366 -23.38 11.38 -9.74
#